data_AF-A0A7C3F0H2-F1
#
_entry.id   AF-A0A7C3F0H2-F1
#
_cell.length_a   1.000
_cell.length_b   1.000
_cell.length_c   1.000
_cell.angle_alpha   90.00
_cell.angle_beta   90.00
_cell.angle_gamma   90.00
#
_symmetry.space_group_name_H-M   'P 1'
#
loop_
_entity.id
_entity.type
_entity.pdbx_description
1 polymer ?
#
loop_
_entity_poly.entity_id
_entity_poly.type
_entity_poly.pdbx_seq_one_letter_code
_entity_poly.pdbx_strand_id
1 'polypeptide(L)'
;MTDAAQPSGDAGPRRVGALRATLAMMISPGRVLEQHAGSIAAPWALLVSGLAFTLFFLQTGLDLERVGRLASDDVAALAGKGAAIGILGVAVLAFLAWAFSLPFGGQRTAGWAVRAFGLGYSPALVYGAVGLGLNLGLKWNTAVACGVTGLLWALGPLFAALREMTGGKNGVSAVLSTLCGAAMLFAWAELSLGGG
;
A
#
# COMPACT_ATOMS: atom_id res chain seq x y z
N MET A 1 9.32 51.07 29.72
CA MET A 1 10.53 50.25 29.55
C MET A 1 10.08 48.82 29.34
N THR A 2 10.42 48.29 28.16
CA THR A 2 10.44 46.87 27.74
C THR A 2 9.13 46.09 27.72
N ASP A 3 8.45 46.26 26.57
CA ASP A 3 7.82 45.20 25.78
C ASP A 3 8.71 43.94 25.75
N ALA A 4 8.20 42.81 26.21
CA ALA A 4 8.81 41.50 26.01
C ALA A 4 8.00 40.77 24.94
N ALA A 5 8.39 40.96 23.68
CA ALA A 5 7.89 40.22 22.55
C ALA A 5 8.16 38.72 22.74
N GLN A 6 7.10 37.92 22.82
CA GLN A 6 7.19 36.47 22.73
C GLN A 6 7.67 36.08 21.32
N PRO A 7 8.65 35.17 21.18
CA PRO A 7 9.00 34.64 19.87
C PRO A 7 7.85 33.74 19.37
N SER A 8 7.13 34.22 18.36
CA SER A 8 6.23 33.44 17.54
C SER A 8 7.04 32.36 16.80
N GLY A 9 7.15 31.19 17.42
CA GLY A 9 7.68 29.99 16.80
C GLY A 9 6.73 29.53 15.70
N ASP A 10 6.92 30.06 14.51
CA ASP A 10 6.23 29.67 13.29
C ASP A 10 6.69 28.25 12.90
N ALA A 11 6.05 27.24 13.50
CA ALA A 11 6.26 25.85 13.14
C ALA A 11 5.49 25.57 11.84
N GLY A 12 6.04 26.05 10.72
CA GLY A 12 5.59 25.62 9.39
C GLY A 12 5.52 24.09 9.32
N PRO A 13 4.62 23.52 8.49
CA PRO A 13 4.38 22.08 8.42
C PRO A 13 5.71 21.35 8.18
N ARG A 14 6.16 20.57 9.18
CA ARG A 14 7.41 19.82 9.09
C ARG A 14 7.28 18.84 7.93
N ARG A 15 8.07 19.05 6.87
CA ARG A 15 8.18 18.08 5.77
C ARG A 15 8.73 16.79 6.33
N VAL A 16 7.87 15.80 6.56
CA VAL A 16 8.30 14.46 6.91
C VAL A 16 8.86 13.81 5.65
N GLY A 17 10.12 13.34 5.73
CA GLY A 17 10.76 12.63 4.62
C GLY A 17 9.94 11.42 4.19
N ALA A 18 9.90 11.14 2.89
CA ALA A 18 9.01 10.15 2.29
C ALA A 18 9.16 8.74 2.91
N LEU A 19 10.38 8.34 3.28
CA LEU A 19 10.66 7.09 4.00
C LEU A 19 10.01 7.05 5.39
N ARG A 20 10.07 8.16 6.13
CA ARG A 20 9.44 8.28 7.45
C ARG A 20 7.92 8.25 7.33
N ALA A 21 7.36 8.81 6.26
CA ALA A 21 5.93 8.73 5.99
C ALA A 21 5.48 7.28 5.69
N THR A 22 6.24 6.52 4.90
CA THR A 22 6.00 5.09 4.63
C THR A 22 5.96 4.29 5.94
N LEU A 23 6.96 4.43 6.81
CA LEU A 23 6.99 3.73 8.10
C LEU A 23 5.86 4.19 9.04
N ALA A 24 5.59 5.51 9.10
CA ALA A 24 4.52 6.06 9.94
C ALA A 24 3.12 5.61 9.48
N MET A 25 2.95 5.31 8.19
CA MET A 25 1.68 4.83 7.63
C MET A 25 1.26 3.48 8.23
N MET A 26 2.22 2.66 8.69
CA MET A 26 1.92 1.40 9.39
C MET A 26 1.32 1.62 10.78
N ILE A 27 1.79 2.66 11.49
CA ILE A 27 1.50 2.87 12.91
C ILE A 27 0.26 3.76 13.08
N SER A 28 0.18 4.84 12.30
CA SER A 28 -0.87 5.84 12.43
C SER A 28 -1.33 6.36 11.07
N PRO A 29 -2.02 5.52 10.27
CA PRO A 29 -2.40 5.87 8.90
C PRO A 29 -3.29 7.12 8.84
N GLY A 30 -4.26 7.26 9.75
CA GLY A 30 -5.13 8.45 9.80
C GLY A 30 -4.35 9.76 9.94
N ARG A 31 -3.37 9.80 10.87
CA ARG A 31 -2.53 10.99 11.08
C ARG A 31 -1.64 11.31 9.88
N VAL A 32 -1.09 10.29 9.22
CA VAL A 32 -0.26 10.49 8.00
C VAL A 32 -1.12 11.01 6.85
N LEU A 33 -2.33 10.50 6.70
CA LEU A 33 -3.28 10.90 5.67
C LEU A 33 -3.78 12.34 5.86
N GLU A 34 -4.11 12.73 7.08
CA GLU A 34 -4.57 14.07 7.41
C GLU A 34 -3.45 15.12 7.26
N GLN A 35 -2.25 14.80 7.73
CA GLN A 35 -1.18 15.80 7.89
C GLN A 35 -0.18 15.82 6.72
N HIS A 36 0.00 14.72 5.98
CA HIS A 36 1.14 14.57 5.08
C HIS A 36 0.82 14.01 3.68
N ALA A 37 -0.34 13.40 3.45
CA ALA A 37 -0.65 12.79 2.14
C ALA A 37 -0.62 13.78 0.98
N GLY A 38 -0.91 15.06 1.20
CA GLY A 38 -0.78 16.10 0.16
C GLY A 38 0.66 16.47 -0.21
N SER A 39 1.63 16.19 0.68
CA SER A 39 3.03 16.62 0.53
C SER A 39 3.92 15.60 -0.20
N ILE A 40 3.43 14.38 -0.39
CA ILE A 40 4.20 13.28 -1.00
C ILE A 40 3.88 13.22 -2.49
N ALA A 41 4.92 13.06 -3.32
CA ALA A 41 4.75 12.92 -4.76
C ALA A 41 4.03 11.59 -5.08
N ALA A 42 3.03 11.64 -5.97
CA ALA A 42 2.27 10.45 -6.37
C ALA A 42 3.16 9.31 -6.94
N PRO A 43 4.21 9.58 -7.74
CA PRO A 43 5.13 8.55 -8.17
C PRO A 43 5.80 7.81 -7.01
N TRP A 44 6.18 8.51 -5.94
CA TRP A 44 6.79 7.88 -4.76
C TRP A 44 5.79 6.96 -4.04
N ALA A 45 4.56 7.43 -3.85
CA ALA A 45 3.52 6.61 -3.22
C ALA A 45 3.25 5.34 -4.03
N LEU A 46 3.21 5.42 -5.36
CA LEU A 46 3.03 4.26 -6.22
C LEU A 46 4.26 3.36 -6.29
N LEU A 47 5.48 3.89 -6.11
CA LEU A 47 6.68 3.06 -5.96
C LEU A 47 6.62 2.21 -4.69
N VAL A 48 6.07 2.73 -3.59
CA VAL A 48 5.89 1.95 -2.35
C VAL A 48 5.01 0.73 -2.62
N SER A 49 3.85 0.91 -3.27
CA SER A 49 2.97 -0.21 -3.61
C SER A 49 3.56 -1.11 -4.70
N GLY A 50 4.23 -0.54 -5.71
CA GLY A 50 4.96 -1.28 -6.74
C GLY A 50 5.96 -2.26 -6.12
N LEU A 51 6.85 -1.77 -5.27
CA LEU A 51 7.84 -2.58 -4.56
C LEU A 51 7.18 -3.61 -3.64
N ALA A 52 6.12 -3.25 -2.92
CA ALA A 52 5.40 -4.19 -2.07
C ALA A 52 4.91 -5.41 -2.86
N PHE A 53 4.26 -5.17 -4.00
CA PHE A 53 3.75 -6.25 -4.86
C PHE A 53 4.88 -7.00 -5.56
N THR A 54 5.94 -6.33 -6.00
CA THR A 54 7.13 -7.01 -6.54
C THR A 54 7.69 -8.01 -5.54
N LEU A 55 7.91 -7.60 -4.29
CA LEU A 55 8.45 -8.48 -3.26
C LEU A 55 7.49 -9.62 -2.90
N PHE A 56 6.19 -9.34 -2.89
CA PHE A 56 5.16 -10.35 -2.64
C PHE A 56 5.13 -11.43 -3.72
N PHE A 57 5.13 -11.04 -5.00
CA PHE A 57 5.12 -11.97 -6.11
C PHE A 57 6.47 -12.65 -6.34
N LEU A 58 7.58 -11.99 -6.03
CA LEU A 58 8.90 -12.62 -6.01
C LEU A 58 8.96 -13.76 -4.99
N GLN A 59 8.50 -13.51 -3.75
CA GLN A 59 8.40 -14.57 -2.74
C GLN A 59 7.46 -15.69 -3.19
N THR A 60 6.31 -15.34 -3.78
CA THR A 60 5.37 -16.34 -4.32
C THR A 60 6.05 -17.19 -5.39
N GLY A 61 6.80 -16.58 -6.31
CA GLY A 61 7.53 -17.29 -7.36
C GLY A 61 8.62 -18.21 -6.80
N LEU A 62 9.42 -17.72 -5.86
CA LEU A 62 10.46 -18.53 -5.18
C LEU A 62 9.85 -19.73 -4.44
N ASP A 63 8.70 -19.54 -3.79
CA ASP A 63 7.99 -20.61 -3.10
C ASP A 63 7.45 -21.65 -4.09
N LEU A 64 6.92 -21.21 -5.24
CA LEU A 64 6.43 -22.10 -6.31
C LEU A 64 7.57 -22.85 -7.02
N GLU A 65 8.71 -22.18 -7.26
CA GLU A 65 9.91 -22.78 -7.85
C GLU A 65 10.43 -23.92 -6.96
N ARG A 66 10.50 -23.69 -5.63
CA ARG A 66 10.96 -24.72 -4.68
C ARG A 66 10.11 -25.99 -4.68
N VAL A 67 8.82 -25.86 -4.94
CA VAL A 67 7.89 -27.01 -5.03
C VAL A 67 7.76 -27.53 -6.46
N GLY A 68 8.59 -27.07 -7.39
CA GLY A 68 8.64 -27.53 -8.78
C GLY A 68 7.43 -27.13 -9.62
N ARG A 69 6.69 -26.08 -9.22
CA ARG A 69 5.48 -25.60 -9.91
C ARG A 69 5.74 -24.45 -10.88
N LEU A 70 6.93 -23.86 -10.85
CA LEU A 70 7.29 -22.71 -11.67
C LEU A 70 8.77 -22.82 -12.06
N ALA A 71 9.13 -22.46 -13.30
CA ALA A 71 10.53 -22.42 -13.71
C ALA A 71 11.24 -21.18 -13.14
N SER A 72 12.56 -21.23 -13.00
CA SER A 72 13.36 -20.11 -12.46
C SER A 72 13.17 -18.82 -13.27
N ASP A 73 13.07 -18.92 -14.59
CA ASP A 73 12.87 -17.76 -15.48
C ASP A 73 11.49 -17.10 -15.29
N ASP A 74 10.48 -17.90 -14.93
CA ASP A 74 9.12 -17.44 -14.69
C ASP A 74 8.96 -16.72 -13.34
N VAL A 75 9.88 -16.93 -12.39
CA VAL A 75 9.92 -16.20 -11.10
C VAL A 75 10.12 -14.71 -11.34
N ALA A 76 11.06 -14.35 -12.21
CA ALA A 76 11.33 -12.96 -12.55
C ALA A 76 10.15 -12.33 -13.30
N ALA A 77 9.53 -13.08 -14.22
CA ALA A 77 8.33 -12.64 -14.92
C ALA A 77 7.15 -12.39 -13.95
N LEU A 78 6.96 -13.27 -12.97
CA LEU A 78 5.93 -13.12 -11.95
C LEU A 78 6.17 -11.87 -11.07
N ALA A 79 7.41 -11.64 -10.65
CA ALA A 79 7.79 -10.42 -9.92
C ALA A 79 7.55 -9.14 -10.74
N GLY A 80 7.86 -9.17 -12.05
CA GLY A 80 7.59 -8.09 -12.99
C GLY A 80 6.09 -7.79 -13.14
N LYS A 81 5.26 -8.83 -13.28
CA LYS A 81 3.80 -8.67 -13.27
C LYS A 81 3.30 -8.09 -11.94
N GLY A 82 3.88 -8.52 -10.82
CA GLY A 82 3.64 -7.93 -9.50
C GLY A 82 3.91 -6.43 -9.46
N ALA A 83 5.04 -5.98 -10.02
CA ALA A 83 5.36 -4.55 -10.12
C ALA A 83 4.29 -3.78 -10.90
N ALA A 84 3.86 -4.32 -12.05
CA ALA A 84 2.83 -3.71 -12.88
C ALA A 84 1.49 -3.58 -12.13
N ILE A 85 1.08 -4.62 -11.39
CA ILE A 85 -0.14 -4.58 -10.56
C ILE A 85 0.01 -3.59 -9.41
N GLY A 86 1.16 -3.58 -8.73
CA GLY A 86 1.43 -2.68 -7.61
C GLY A 86 1.46 -1.20 -8.01
N ILE A 87 1.75 -0.88 -9.27
CA ILE A 87 1.74 0.50 -9.78
C ILE A 87 0.39 0.79 -10.46
N LEU A 88 0.09 0.08 -11.55
CA LEU A 88 -1.08 0.35 -12.39
C LEU A 88 -2.37 -0.12 -11.72
N GLY A 89 -2.38 -1.35 -11.19
CA GLY A 89 -3.53 -1.91 -10.51
C GLY A 89 -3.93 -1.08 -9.28
N VAL A 90 -2.95 -0.66 -8.47
CA VAL A 90 -3.20 0.21 -7.31
C VAL A 90 -3.67 1.59 -7.73
N ALA A 91 -3.10 2.20 -8.77
CA ALA A 91 -3.56 3.49 -9.27
C ALA A 91 -5.02 3.42 -9.78
N VAL A 92 -5.35 2.38 -10.55
CA VAL A 92 -6.73 2.13 -11.03
C VAL A 92 -7.66 1.89 -9.86
N LEU A 93 -7.28 1.05 -8.89
CA LEU A 93 -8.09 0.77 -7.72
C LEU A 93 -8.35 2.03 -6.89
N ALA A 94 -7.33 2.88 -6.69
CA ALA A 94 -7.45 4.14 -6.00
C ALA A 94 -8.39 5.11 -6.74
N PHE A 95 -8.31 5.15 -8.06
CA PHE A 95 -9.20 5.96 -8.89
C PHE A 95 -10.65 5.47 -8.81
N LEU A 96 -10.89 4.15 -8.88
CA LEU A 96 -12.21 3.57 -8.73
C LEU A 96 -12.80 3.83 -7.34
N ALA A 97 -11.99 3.62 -6.29
CA ALA A 97 -12.40 3.92 -4.91
C ALA A 97 -12.76 5.39 -4.73
N TRP A 98 -12.00 6.29 -5.33
CA TRP A 98 -12.32 7.72 -5.37
C TRP A 98 -13.63 7.99 -6.12
N ALA A 99 -13.80 7.43 -7.33
CA ALA A 99 -15.01 7.62 -8.13
C ALA A 99 -16.27 7.14 -7.40
N PHE A 100 -16.19 5.97 -6.76
CA PHE A 100 -17.30 5.44 -5.93
C PHE A 100 -17.52 6.24 -4.64
N SER A 101 -16.54 7.00 -4.17
CA SER A 101 -16.69 7.86 -2.99
C SER A 101 -17.40 9.20 -3.26
N LEU A 102 -17.43 9.65 -4.53
CA LEU A 102 -18.05 10.91 -4.94
C LEU A 102 -19.49 11.13 -4.44
N PRO A 103 -20.44 10.18 -4.59
CA PRO A 103 -21.81 10.37 -4.11
C PRO A 103 -21.92 10.51 -2.58
N PHE A 104 -20.86 10.24 -1.84
CA PHE A 104 -20.86 10.25 -0.38
C PHE A 104 -20.34 11.56 0.22
N GLY A 105 -20.01 12.57 -0.59
CA GLY A 105 -19.62 13.91 -0.11
C GLY A 105 -18.14 14.07 0.21
N GLY A 106 -17.28 13.24 -0.38
CA GLY A 106 -15.83 13.31 -0.22
C GLY A 106 -15.22 14.61 -0.78
N GLN A 107 -14.38 15.27 0.01
CA GLN A 107 -13.64 16.47 -0.43
C GLN A 107 -12.23 16.15 -0.98
N ARG A 108 -11.83 14.87 -0.98
CA ARG A 108 -10.49 14.45 -1.38
C ARG A 108 -10.41 14.28 -2.91
N THR A 109 -9.28 14.71 -3.49
CA THR A 109 -9.04 14.63 -4.93
C THR A 109 -8.56 13.24 -5.35
N ALA A 110 -8.72 12.88 -6.62
CA ALA A 110 -8.20 11.62 -7.17
C ALA A 110 -6.69 11.45 -6.92
N GLY A 111 -5.92 12.53 -7.07
CA GLY A 111 -4.48 12.51 -6.79
C GLY A 111 -4.17 12.26 -5.32
N TRP A 112 -5.02 12.71 -4.38
CA TRP A 112 -4.87 12.37 -2.97
C TRP A 112 -5.16 10.87 -2.74
N ALA A 113 -6.20 10.33 -3.39
CA ALA A 113 -6.56 8.91 -3.30
C ALA A 113 -5.43 7.99 -3.77
N VAL A 114 -4.81 8.30 -4.92
CA VAL A 114 -3.67 7.55 -5.45
C VAL A 114 -2.50 7.53 -4.47
N ARG A 115 -2.18 8.68 -3.85
CA ARG A 115 -1.13 8.77 -2.83
C ARG A 115 -1.46 7.96 -1.58
N ALA A 116 -2.70 8.07 -1.10
CA ALA A 116 -3.18 7.37 0.07
C ALA A 116 -3.15 5.85 -0.12
N PHE A 117 -3.60 5.36 -1.26
CA PHE A 117 -3.60 3.93 -1.59
C PHE A 117 -2.18 3.39 -1.83
N GLY A 118 -1.34 4.12 -2.57
CA GLY A 118 0.06 3.73 -2.79
C GLY A 118 0.83 3.58 -1.48
N LEU A 119 0.72 4.56 -0.59
CA LEU A 119 1.31 4.51 0.76
C LEU A 119 0.60 3.49 1.66
N GLY A 120 -0.68 3.19 1.43
CA GLY A 120 -1.44 2.20 2.19
C GLY A 120 -0.79 0.81 2.19
N TYR A 121 -0.02 0.48 1.16
CA TYR A 121 0.76 -0.75 1.05
C TYR A 121 2.11 -0.73 1.77
N SER A 122 2.41 0.30 2.57
CA SER A 122 3.63 0.34 3.40
C SER A 122 3.79 -0.88 4.32
N PRO A 123 2.72 -1.40 4.99
CA PRO A 123 2.85 -2.64 5.75
C PRO A 123 3.25 -3.82 4.86
N ALA A 124 2.62 -3.97 3.69
CA ALA A 124 2.95 -5.03 2.75
C ALA A 124 4.42 -4.95 2.27
N LEU A 125 4.95 -3.75 2.06
CA LEU A 125 6.37 -3.55 1.73
C LEU A 125 7.29 -4.02 2.86
N VAL A 126 7.01 -3.63 4.11
CA VAL A 126 7.84 -3.99 5.26
C VAL A 126 7.79 -5.49 5.53
N TYR A 127 6.60 -6.08 5.56
CA TYR A 127 6.44 -7.53 5.70
C TYR A 127 7.05 -8.28 4.51
N GLY A 128 6.95 -7.74 3.29
CA GLY A 128 7.56 -8.30 2.10
C GLY A 128 9.09 -8.33 2.18
N ALA A 129 9.72 -7.24 2.65
CA ALA A 129 11.17 -7.17 2.81
C ALA A 129 11.68 -8.15 3.89
N VAL A 130 10.99 -8.21 5.04
CA VAL A 130 11.31 -9.16 6.12
C VAL A 130 11.12 -10.60 5.63
N GLY A 131 10.00 -10.86 4.96
CA GLY A 131 9.65 -12.16 4.39
C GLY A 131 10.70 -12.64 3.40
N LEU A 132 11.13 -11.79 2.46
CA LEU A 132 12.18 -12.15 1.50
C LEU A 132 13.51 -12.47 2.18
N GLY A 133 13.88 -11.74 3.23
CA GLY A 133 15.07 -12.04 4.02
C GLY A 133 15.02 -13.44 4.66
N LEU A 134 13.87 -13.81 5.23
CA LEU A 134 13.63 -15.14 5.78
C LEU A 134 13.56 -16.22 4.68
N ASN A 135 12.95 -15.90 3.54
CA ASN A 135 12.85 -16.76 2.38
C ASN A 135 14.23 -17.18 1.86
N LEU A 136 15.14 -16.22 1.73
CA LEU A 136 16.50 -16.46 1.25
C LEU A 136 17.41 -17.06 2.33
N GLY A 137 17.30 -16.59 3.58
CA GLY A 137 18.16 -17.04 4.68
C GLY A 137 17.80 -18.42 5.23
N LEU A 138 16.51 -18.71 5.39
CA LEU A 138 16.02 -19.95 6.01
C LEU A 138 15.45 -20.94 4.99
N LYS A 139 15.42 -20.59 3.69
CA LYS A 139 14.76 -21.38 2.62
C LYS A 139 13.30 -21.73 2.95
N TRP A 140 12.65 -20.89 3.75
CA TRP A 140 11.28 -21.12 4.20
C TRP A 140 10.28 -20.49 3.21
N ASN A 141 9.13 -21.15 3.02
CA ASN A 141 8.04 -20.63 2.19
C ASN A 141 7.28 -19.52 2.93
N THR A 142 7.66 -18.27 2.68
CA THR A 142 7.18 -17.09 3.41
C THR A 142 6.12 -16.28 2.67
N ALA A 143 5.81 -16.60 1.42
CA ALA A 143 4.85 -15.84 0.63
C ALA A 143 3.47 -15.77 1.32
N VAL A 144 3.01 -16.88 1.90
CA VAL A 144 1.75 -16.92 2.64
C VAL A 144 1.90 -16.25 4.01
N ALA A 145 2.95 -16.59 4.77
CA ALA A 145 3.10 -16.13 6.15
C ALA A 145 3.40 -14.62 6.27
N CYS A 146 4.24 -14.08 5.40
CA CYS A 146 4.66 -12.68 5.42
C CYS A 146 3.92 -11.86 4.36
N GLY A 147 3.73 -12.41 3.16
CA GLY A 147 3.09 -11.72 2.06
C GLY A 147 1.60 -11.44 2.29
N VAL A 148 0.80 -12.48 2.51
CA VAL A 148 -0.64 -12.33 2.76
C VAL A 148 -0.88 -11.54 4.06
N THR A 149 -0.11 -11.81 5.11
CA THR A 149 -0.16 -11.03 6.36
C THR A 149 0.11 -9.54 6.10
N GLY A 150 1.11 -9.22 5.28
CA GLY A 150 1.41 -7.84 4.89
C GLY A 150 0.27 -7.16 4.14
N LEU A 151 -0.40 -7.86 3.23
CA LEU A 151 -1.60 -7.37 2.53
C LEU A 151 -2.78 -7.16 3.48
N LEU A 152 -3.00 -8.07 4.42
CA LEU A 152 -4.04 -7.92 5.45
C LEU A 152 -3.75 -6.71 6.35
N TRP A 153 -2.48 -6.48 6.69
CA TRP A 153 -2.07 -5.29 7.45
C TRP A 153 -2.24 -3.98 6.66
N ALA A 154 -2.21 -4.02 5.33
CA ALA A 154 -2.51 -2.87 4.49
C ALA A 154 -4.02 -2.48 4.50
N LEU A 155 -4.91 -3.35 4.97
CA LEU A 155 -6.34 -3.05 5.08
C LEU A 155 -6.63 -1.90 6.06
N GLY A 156 -5.87 -1.79 7.15
CA GLY A 156 -6.01 -0.70 8.12
C GLY A 156 -5.78 0.68 7.49
N PRO A 157 -4.60 0.90 6.86
CA PRO A 157 -4.32 2.11 6.08
C PRO A 157 -5.33 2.40 4.96
N LEU A 158 -5.75 1.38 4.22
CA LEU A 158 -6.74 1.53 3.14
C LEU A 158 -8.12 1.91 3.67
N PHE A 159 -8.56 1.30 4.78
CA PHE A 159 -9.81 1.64 5.43
C PHE A 159 -9.78 3.09 5.95
N ALA A 160 -8.67 3.54 6.53
CA ALA A 160 -8.49 4.92 6.94
C ALA A 160 -8.60 5.90 5.74
N ALA A 161 -7.98 5.56 4.60
CA ALA A 161 -8.09 6.36 3.39
C ALA A 161 -9.52 6.42 2.85
N LEU A 162 -10.23 5.29 2.81
CA LEU A 162 -11.62 5.21 2.37
C LEU A 162 -12.58 5.96 3.29
N ARG A 163 -12.34 5.90 4.60
CA ARG A 163 -13.10 6.67 5.59
C ARG A 163 -12.94 8.17 5.36
N GLU A 164 -11.74 8.61 5.05
CA GLU A 164 -11.47 10.02 4.74
C GLU A 164 -12.12 10.46 3.41
N MET A 165 -12.16 9.57 2.41
CA MET A 165 -12.82 9.86 1.13
C MET A 165 -14.35 9.84 1.22
N THR A 166 -14.93 9.05 2.12
CA THR A 166 -16.39 8.93 2.27
C THR A 166 -16.98 9.88 3.32
N GLY A 167 -16.19 10.82 3.83
CA GLY A 167 -16.63 11.77 4.85
C GLY A 167 -16.95 11.12 6.19
N GLY A 168 -16.24 10.05 6.56
CA GLY A 168 -16.41 9.36 7.84
C GLY A 168 -17.48 8.26 7.87
N LYS A 169 -18.09 7.92 6.72
CA LYS A 169 -19.12 6.87 6.63
C LYS A 169 -18.50 5.47 6.74
N ASN A 170 -18.41 4.96 7.98
CA ASN A 170 -17.78 3.67 8.28
C ASN A 170 -18.36 2.49 7.48
N GLY A 171 -19.68 2.44 7.27
CA GLY A 171 -20.33 1.35 6.52
C GLY A 171 -19.91 1.29 5.05
N VAL A 172 -19.91 2.45 4.36
CA VAL A 172 -19.46 2.55 2.96
C VAL A 172 -17.97 2.24 2.85
N SER A 173 -17.17 2.74 3.80
CA SER A 173 -15.73 2.47 3.86
C SER A 173 -15.42 0.99 4.00
N ALA A 174 -16.21 0.27 4.83
CA ALA A 174 -16.04 -1.16 5.04
C ALA A 174 -16.38 -1.98 3.78
N VAL A 175 -17.45 -1.61 3.08
CA VAL A 175 -17.81 -2.25 1.80
C VAL A 175 -16.72 -2.00 0.77
N LEU A 176 -16.29 -0.75 0.58
CA LEU A 176 -15.24 -0.41 -0.37
C LEU A 176 -13.90 -1.07 -0.04
N SER A 177 -13.52 -1.15 1.24
CA SER A 177 -12.28 -1.82 1.65
C SER A 177 -12.35 -3.32 1.39
N THR A 178 -13.52 -3.93 1.59
CA THR A 178 -13.75 -5.34 1.30
C THR A 178 -13.66 -5.61 -0.20
N LEU A 179 -14.29 -4.78 -1.04
CA LEU A 179 -14.19 -4.89 -2.50
C LEU A 179 -12.75 -4.71 -2.98
N CYS A 180 -12.01 -3.75 -2.42
CA CYS A 180 -10.59 -3.53 -2.73
C CYS A 180 -9.75 -4.75 -2.34
N GLY A 181 -9.94 -5.29 -1.13
CA GLY A 181 -9.24 -6.49 -0.66
C GLY A 181 -9.56 -7.71 -1.52
N ALA A 182 -10.83 -7.93 -1.84
CA ALA A 182 -11.27 -9.03 -2.70
C ALA A 182 -10.66 -8.94 -4.10
N ALA A 183 -10.67 -7.75 -4.72
CA ALA A 183 -10.07 -7.53 -6.03
C ALA A 183 -8.56 -7.85 -6.02
N MET A 184 -7.85 -7.47 -4.95
CA MET A 184 -6.42 -7.74 -4.81
C MET A 184 -6.11 -9.22 -4.59
N LEU A 185 -6.91 -9.92 -3.76
CA LEU A 185 -6.77 -11.36 -3.57
C LEU A 185 -7.09 -12.13 -4.84
N PHE A 186 -8.09 -11.68 -5.61
CA PHE A 186 -8.43 -12.27 -6.90
C PHE A 186 -7.28 -12.08 -7.90
N ALA A 187 -6.71 -10.87 -8.00
CA ALA A 187 -5.55 -10.63 -8.84
C ALA A 187 -4.36 -11.53 -8.46
N TRP A 188 -4.11 -11.73 -7.17
CA TRP A 188 -3.08 -12.67 -6.71
C TRP A 188 -3.38 -14.12 -7.08
N ALA A 189 -4.61 -14.59 -6.87
CA ALA A 189 -5.02 -15.95 -7.20
C ALA A 189 -4.86 -16.25 -8.68
N GLU A 190 -5.36 -15.36 -9.55
CA GLU A 190 -5.24 -15.50 -11.01
C GLU A 190 -3.78 -15.56 -11.47
N LEU A 191 -2.92 -14.67 -10.96
CA LEU A 191 -1.50 -14.70 -11.34
C LEU A 191 -0.72 -15.89 -10.79
N SER A 192 -1.13 -16.42 -9.65
CA SER A 192 -0.47 -17.57 -9.03
C SER A 192 -0.95 -18.90 -9.61
N LEU A 193 -2.16 -18.95 -10.18
CA LEU A 193 -2.76 -20.15 -10.77
C LEU A 193 -2.65 -20.20 -12.29
N GLY A 194 -2.69 -19.06 -12.98
CA GLY A 194 -2.67 -18.96 -14.44
C GLY A 194 -1.27 -18.91 -15.07
N GLY A 195 -0.21 -19.10 -14.28
CA GLY A 195 1.19 -19.13 -14.73
C GLY A 195 1.69 -20.52 -15.14
N GLY A 196 0.80 -21.44 -15.53
CA GLY A 196 1.14 -22.78 -16.01
C GLY A 196 1.29 -22.87 -17.52
#